data_AF-A0A4V2X4F1-F1
#
_entry.id   AF-A0A4V2X4F1-F1
#
_cell.length_a   1.000
_cell.length_b   1.000
_cell.length_c   1.000
_cell.angle_alpha   90.00
_cell.angle_beta   90.00
_cell.angle_gamma   90.00
#
_symmetry.space_group_name_H-M   'P 1'
#
loop_
_entity.id
_entity.type
_entity.pdbx_description
1 polymer ?
#
loop_
_entity_poly.entity_id
_entity_poly.type
_entity_poly.pdbx_seq_one_letter_code
_entity_poly.pdbx_strand_id
1 'polypeptide(L)'
;MTNITTSNQPMMSSREIAELTDKRHDNVIRDIREILKAVYSIEFDSSFLRNHRNQQVMFTAGITVVIDERGFISEILLDRRNTEILITGYDVKRRASIIDRWFALESGATKPKSQAELNLAYALAQVEQERRLNQVEEKVEEVSETIERIKQGAIPTGWVGYSLLRVKCGLTDAKCRALAEVYSVPTDSITILTPDGQPRPMKIVFEEDFMSAFRLMMSEAEQRKSKWYHPKMGLFQVIGWEGK
;
A
#
# COMPACT_ATOMS: atom_id res chain seq x y z
N MET A 1 -45.26 1.70 -33.65
CA MET A 1 -43.82 1.41 -33.54
C MET A 1 -43.67 0.35 -32.46
N THR A 2 -43.47 -0.90 -32.85
CA THR A 2 -43.31 -2.03 -31.93
C THR A 2 -41.87 -2.02 -31.42
N ASN A 3 -41.69 -1.67 -30.14
CA ASN A 3 -40.41 -1.82 -29.45
C ASN A 3 -40.06 -3.31 -29.41
N ILE A 4 -39.07 -3.70 -30.20
CA ILE A 4 -38.42 -5.01 -30.07
C ILE A 4 -37.64 -4.93 -28.76
N THR A 5 -38.19 -5.48 -27.69
CA THR A 5 -37.46 -5.81 -26.48
C THR A 5 -36.41 -6.85 -26.86
N THR A 6 -35.23 -6.40 -27.25
CA THR A 6 -34.04 -7.25 -27.30
C THR A 6 -33.80 -7.73 -25.87
N SER A 7 -34.23 -8.95 -25.56
CA SER A 7 -33.83 -9.61 -24.34
C SER A 7 -32.31 -9.65 -24.35
N ASN A 8 -31.67 -8.92 -23.44
CA ASN A 8 -30.22 -8.84 -23.28
C ASN A 8 -29.65 -10.15 -22.70
N GLN A 9 -30.08 -11.28 -23.24
CA GLN A 9 -29.61 -12.60 -22.87
C GLN A 9 -28.17 -12.73 -23.37
N PRO A 10 -27.21 -13.12 -22.51
CA PRO A 10 -25.85 -13.36 -22.95
C PRO A 10 -25.86 -14.45 -24.02
N MET A 11 -25.16 -14.19 -25.12
CA MET A 11 -24.94 -15.14 -26.20
C MET A 11 -23.43 -15.27 -26.43
N MET A 12 -23.00 -16.44 -26.89
CA MET A 12 -21.62 -16.71 -27.26
C MET A 12 -21.53 -16.88 -28.78
N SER A 13 -20.53 -16.24 -29.38
CA SER A 13 -20.30 -16.31 -30.83
C SER A 13 -19.60 -17.59 -31.25
N SER A 14 -19.96 -18.15 -32.41
CA SER A 14 -19.21 -19.21 -33.10
C SER A 14 -17.73 -18.86 -33.35
N ARG A 15 -17.38 -17.58 -33.52
CA ARG A 15 -15.99 -17.11 -33.69
C ARG A 15 -15.24 -17.15 -32.37
N GLU A 16 -15.88 -16.65 -31.32
CA GLU A 16 -15.39 -16.74 -29.95
C GLU A 16 -15.21 -18.21 -29.51
N ILE A 17 -16.16 -19.09 -29.84
CA ILE A 17 -16.04 -20.53 -29.61
C ILE A 17 -14.84 -21.11 -30.36
N ALA A 18 -14.61 -20.69 -31.61
CA ALA A 18 -13.46 -21.13 -32.41
C ALA A 18 -12.13 -20.73 -31.76
N GLU A 19 -12.04 -19.49 -31.27
CA GLU A 19 -10.87 -18.97 -30.55
C GLU A 19 -10.64 -19.73 -29.23
N LEU A 20 -11.68 -19.91 -28.41
CA LEU A 20 -11.59 -20.60 -27.11
C LEU A 20 -11.23 -22.09 -27.24
N THR A 21 -11.57 -22.70 -28.37
CA THR A 21 -11.37 -24.14 -28.59
C THR A 21 -10.22 -24.47 -29.53
N ASP A 22 -9.54 -23.48 -30.08
CA ASP A 22 -8.52 -23.66 -31.11
C ASP A 22 -9.02 -24.56 -32.26
N LYS A 23 -10.27 -24.31 -32.69
CA LYS A 23 -10.89 -24.97 -33.84
C LYS A 23 -11.02 -23.97 -34.97
N ARG A 24 -10.93 -24.45 -36.22
CA ARG A 24 -11.32 -23.62 -37.37
C ARG A 24 -12.79 -23.22 -37.24
N HIS A 25 -13.09 -21.94 -37.49
CA HIS A 25 -14.44 -21.40 -37.44
C HIS A 25 -15.43 -22.19 -38.32
N ASP A 26 -14.99 -22.62 -39.52
CA ASP A 26 -15.79 -23.48 -40.41
C ASP A 26 -16.23 -24.80 -39.76
N ASN A 27 -15.35 -25.42 -38.95
CA ASN A 27 -15.66 -26.67 -38.24
C ASN A 27 -16.66 -26.41 -37.12
N VAL A 28 -16.56 -25.28 -36.42
CA VAL A 28 -17.55 -24.89 -35.40
C VAL A 28 -18.91 -24.68 -36.04
N ILE A 29 -19.00 -23.98 -37.18
CA ILE A 29 -20.26 -23.83 -37.91
C ILE A 29 -20.82 -25.19 -38.35
N ARG A 30 -19.96 -26.10 -38.83
CA ARG A 30 -20.37 -27.46 -39.20
C ARG A 30 -20.99 -28.21 -38.02
N ASP A 31 -20.36 -28.16 -36.85
CA ASP A 31 -20.84 -28.85 -35.66
C ASP A 31 -22.16 -28.24 -35.15
N ILE A 32 -22.32 -26.91 -35.24
CA ILE A 32 -23.58 -26.22 -34.94
C ILE A 32 -24.70 -26.68 -35.88
N ARG A 33 -24.40 -26.89 -37.18
CA ARG A 33 -25.37 -27.44 -38.15
C ARG A 33 -25.80 -28.86 -37.78
N GLU A 34 -24.88 -29.68 -37.30
CA GLU A 34 -25.18 -31.05 -36.85
C GLU A 34 -26.12 -31.05 -35.64
N ILE A 35 -25.94 -30.12 -34.70
CA ILE A 35 -26.84 -29.93 -33.56
C ILE A 35 -28.21 -29.49 -34.00
N LEU A 36 -28.29 -28.53 -34.94
CA LEU A 36 -29.58 -28.07 -35.47
C LEU A 36 -30.35 -29.21 -36.13
N LYS A 37 -29.65 -30.05 -36.89
CA LYS A 37 -30.25 -31.24 -37.50
C LYS A 37 -30.70 -32.24 -36.44
N ALA A 38 -29.87 -32.55 -35.45
CA ALA A 38 -30.15 -33.58 -34.46
C ALA A 38 -31.22 -33.18 -33.43
N VAL A 39 -31.19 -31.94 -32.95
CA VAL A 39 -32.04 -31.46 -31.84
C VAL A 39 -33.33 -30.83 -32.36
N TYR A 40 -33.25 -30.10 -33.47
CA TYR A 40 -34.37 -29.31 -33.98
C TYR A 40 -34.97 -29.88 -35.27
N SER A 41 -34.37 -30.93 -35.86
CA SER A 41 -34.75 -31.43 -37.19
C SER A 41 -34.73 -30.34 -38.27
N ILE A 42 -33.84 -29.35 -38.11
CA ILE A 42 -33.70 -28.23 -39.04
C ILE A 42 -32.42 -28.43 -39.85
N GLU A 43 -32.55 -28.39 -41.17
CA GLU A 43 -31.41 -28.33 -42.07
C GLU A 43 -31.16 -26.89 -42.54
N PHE A 44 -29.89 -26.49 -42.54
CA PHE A 44 -29.46 -25.21 -43.08
C PHE A 44 -29.48 -25.26 -44.61
N ASP A 45 -30.63 -24.95 -45.23
CA ASP A 45 -30.66 -24.73 -46.66
C ASP A 45 -30.17 -23.31 -46.99
N SER A 46 -29.13 -23.23 -47.80
CA SER A 46 -28.59 -22.00 -48.39
C SER A 46 -29.65 -21.13 -49.10
N SER A 47 -30.78 -21.72 -49.51
CA SER A 47 -31.90 -21.00 -50.11
C SER A 47 -32.55 -19.98 -49.15
N PHE A 48 -32.61 -20.28 -47.84
CA PHE A 48 -33.17 -19.38 -46.83
C PHE A 48 -32.30 -18.13 -46.57
N LEU A 49 -30.98 -18.26 -46.73
CA LEU A 49 -30.01 -17.21 -46.39
C LEU A 49 -29.83 -16.16 -47.49
N ARG A 50 -30.20 -16.48 -48.74
CA ARG A 50 -29.99 -15.61 -49.92
C ARG A 50 -30.72 -14.26 -49.84
N ASN A 51 -31.85 -14.20 -49.12
CA ASN A 51 -32.69 -13.01 -49.01
C ASN A 51 -32.36 -12.12 -47.79
N HIS A 52 -31.41 -12.52 -46.95
CA HIS A 52 -31.15 -11.91 -45.64
C HIS A 52 -29.73 -11.30 -45.55
N ARG A 53 -29.23 -10.70 -46.64
CA ARG A 53 -27.90 -10.06 -46.66
C ARG A 53 -27.81 -8.96 -45.61
N ASN A 54 -26.65 -8.85 -44.94
CA ASN A 54 -26.39 -7.89 -43.85
C ASN A 54 -27.40 -7.91 -42.71
N GLN A 55 -28.01 -9.07 -42.45
CA GLN A 55 -29.00 -9.19 -41.40
C GLN A 55 -28.56 -10.19 -40.35
N GLN A 56 -28.99 -9.90 -39.13
CA GLN A 56 -28.99 -10.84 -38.04
C GLN A 56 -30.40 -11.39 -37.91
N VAL A 57 -30.56 -12.70 -38.10
CA VAL A 57 -31.86 -13.37 -38.10
C VAL A 57 -31.87 -14.39 -36.99
N MET A 58 -32.83 -14.28 -36.08
CA MET A 58 -33.11 -15.36 -35.13
C MET A 58 -33.63 -16.55 -35.91
N PHE A 59 -32.83 -17.61 -35.97
CA PHE A 59 -33.12 -18.78 -36.79
C PHE A 59 -34.01 -19.77 -36.03
N THR A 60 -33.76 -19.92 -34.73
CA THR A 60 -34.63 -20.64 -33.79
C THR A 60 -34.40 -20.10 -32.38
N ALA A 61 -35.20 -20.55 -31.40
CA ALA A 61 -35.07 -20.13 -30.01
C ALA A 61 -33.63 -20.36 -29.49
N GLY A 62 -32.96 -19.28 -29.11
CA GLY A 62 -31.59 -19.31 -28.59
C GLY A 62 -30.47 -19.42 -29.62
N ILE A 63 -30.79 -19.35 -30.93
CA ILE A 63 -29.81 -19.42 -32.01
C ILE A 63 -30.07 -18.31 -33.04
N THR A 64 -29.08 -17.45 -33.20
CA THR A 64 -29.14 -16.29 -34.09
C THR A 64 -28.03 -16.37 -35.12
N VAL A 65 -28.36 -16.15 -36.39
CA VAL A 65 -27.42 -16.25 -37.51
C VAL A 65 -27.13 -14.86 -38.04
N VAL A 66 -25.85 -14.53 -38.18
CA VAL A 66 -25.38 -13.29 -38.78
C VAL A 66 -24.95 -13.60 -40.21
N ILE A 67 -25.48 -12.83 -41.16
CA ILE A 67 -25.26 -13.01 -42.59
C ILE A 67 -24.52 -11.79 -43.13
N ASP A 68 -23.45 -12.02 -43.88
CA ASP A 68 -22.64 -10.96 -44.48
C ASP A 68 -23.30 -10.32 -45.73
N GLU A 69 -22.58 -9.37 -46.32
CA GLU A 69 -22.96 -8.65 -47.54
C GLU A 69 -23.14 -9.58 -48.75
N ARG A 70 -22.43 -10.71 -48.72
CA ARG A 70 -22.39 -11.70 -49.80
C ARG A 70 -23.49 -12.76 -49.64
N GLY A 71 -24.23 -12.75 -48.53
CA GLY A 71 -25.28 -13.72 -48.22
C GLY A 71 -24.77 -15.02 -47.59
N PHE A 72 -23.55 -15.02 -47.05
CA PHE A 72 -22.97 -16.16 -46.32
C PHE A 72 -23.07 -15.95 -44.81
N ILE A 73 -23.07 -17.07 -44.07
CA ILE A 73 -23.02 -17.05 -42.60
C ILE A 73 -21.65 -16.52 -42.17
N SER A 74 -21.63 -15.35 -41.55
CA SER A 74 -20.40 -14.78 -40.98
C SER A 74 -20.17 -15.22 -39.54
N GLU A 75 -21.25 -15.51 -38.80
CA GLU A 75 -21.24 -15.86 -37.40
C GLU A 75 -22.59 -16.48 -36.97
N ILE A 76 -22.57 -17.38 -35.99
CA ILE A 76 -23.77 -17.88 -35.30
C ILE A 76 -23.61 -17.56 -33.82
N LEU A 77 -24.62 -16.92 -33.22
CA LEU A 77 -24.71 -16.67 -31.79
C LEU A 77 -25.56 -17.76 -31.14
N LEU A 78 -25.05 -18.34 -30.06
CA LEU A 78 -25.71 -19.38 -29.29
C LEU A 78 -26.01 -18.88 -27.88
N ASP A 79 -27.19 -19.19 -27.37
CA ASP A 79 -27.50 -19.05 -25.95
C ASP A 79 -26.75 -20.10 -25.11
N ARG A 80 -26.92 -20.02 -23.78
CA ARG A 80 -26.28 -20.92 -22.82
C ARG A 80 -26.57 -22.38 -23.12
N ARG A 81 -27.85 -22.71 -23.32
CA ARG A 81 -28.31 -24.09 -23.53
C ARG A 81 -27.73 -24.69 -24.81
N ASN A 82 -27.77 -23.96 -25.93
CA ASN A 82 -27.26 -24.47 -27.21
C ASN A 82 -25.75 -24.59 -27.23
N THR A 83 -25.05 -23.70 -26.50
CA THR A 83 -23.61 -23.85 -26.30
C THR A 83 -23.28 -25.11 -25.48
N GLU A 84 -24.03 -25.40 -24.42
CA GLU A 84 -23.85 -26.61 -23.62
C GLU A 84 -24.04 -27.88 -24.45
N ILE A 85 -25.07 -27.91 -25.30
CA ILE A 85 -25.31 -29.03 -26.22
C ILE A 85 -24.11 -29.21 -27.17
N LEU A 86 -23.58 -28.11 -27.74
CA LEU A 86 -22.42 -28.16 -28.64
C LEU A 86 -21.19 -28.76 -27.98
N ILE A 87 -20.89 -28.32 -26.76
CA ILE A 87 -19.67 -28.76 -26.10
C ILE A 87 -19.75 -30.22 -25.63
N THR A 88 -20.92 -30.85 -25.54
CA THR A 88 -21.01 -32.28 -25.17
C THR A 88 -20.19 -33.19 -26.10
N GLY A 89 -20.00 -32.80 -27.37
CA GLY A 89 -19.17 -33.51 -28.34
C GLY A 89 -17.69 -33.11 -28.35
N TYR A 90 -17.26 -32.17 -27.51
CA TYR A 90 -15.88 -31.66 -27.48
C TYR A 90 -15.05 -32.36 -26.38
N ASP A 91 -13.72 -32.37 -26.54
CA ASP A 91 -12.82 -32.90 -25.52
C ASP A 91 -12.83 -32.05 -24.25
N VAL A 92 -12.38 -32.65 -23.14
CA VAL A 92 -12.44 -32.06 -21.80
C VAL A 92 -11.82 -30.65 -21.74
N LYS A 93 -10.71 -30.39 -22.44
CA LYS A 93 -10.05 -29.08 -22.38
C LYS A 93 -10.92 -28.00 -23.01
N ARG A 94 -11.42 -28.27 -24.21
CA ARG A 94 -12.32 -27.34 -24.94
C ARG A 94 -13.61 -27.08 -24.19
N ARG A 95 -14.19 -28.11 -23.56
CA ARG A 95 -15.39 -27.96 -22.72
C ARG A 95 -15.14 -27.03 -21.54
N ALA A 96 -14.03 -27.21 -20.81
CA ALA A 96 -13.67 -26.37 -19.68
C ALA A 96 -13.55 -24.89 -20.10
N SER A 97 -12.81 -24.59 -21.18
CA SER A 97 -12.63 -23.22 -21.67
C SER A 97 -13.96 -22.51 -21.99
N ILE A 98 -14.92 -23.21 -22.58
CA ILE A 98 -16.24 -22.65 -22.88
C ILE A 98 -17.07 -22.46 -21.61
N ILE A 99 -17.03 -23.40 -20.66
CA ILE A 99 -17.74 -23.30 -19.38
C ILE A 99 -17.21 -22.10 -18.57
N ASP A 100 -15.90 -21.95 -18.47
CA ASP A 100 -15.27 -20.83 -17.76
C ASP A 100 -15.68 -19.48 -18.37
N ARG A 101 -15.75 -19.42 -19.71
CA ARG A 101 -16.23 -18.22 -20.39
C ARG A 101 -17.68 -17.91 -20.08
N TRP A 102 -18.57 -18.90 -20.07
CA TRP A 102 -19.96 -18.68 -19.70
C TRP A 102 -20.11 -18.23 -18.26
N PHE A 103 -19.32 -18.77 -17.34
CA PHE A 103 -19.29 -18.30 -15.95
C PHE A 103 -18.87 -16.82 -15.87
N ALA A 104 -17.89 -16.39 -16.68
CA ALA A 104 -17.50 -14.98 -16.78
C ALA A 104 -18.63 -14.08 -17.32
N LEU A 105 -19.40 -14.56 -18.31
CA LEU A 105 -20.55 -13.83 -18.87
C LEU A 105 -21.70 -13.69 -17.85
N GLU A 106 -21.99 -14.76 -17.11
CA GLU A 106 -23.07 -14.80 -16.10
C GLU A 106 -22.72 -14.03 -14.83
N SER A 107 -21.47 -14.09 -14.38
CA SER A 107 -21.00 -13.35 -13.19
C SER A 107 -20.94 -11.84 -13.37
N GLY A 108 -21.14 -11.33 -14.59
CA GLY A 108 -21.05 -9.90 -14.90
C GLY A 108 -19.61 -9.37 -14.86
N ALA A 109 -18.60 -10.23 -14.67
CA ALA A 109 -17.18 -9.86 -14.65
C ALA A 109 -16.71 -9.20 -15.96
N THR A 110 -17.46 -9.41 -17.05
CA THR A 110 -17.18 -8.86 -18.38
C THR A 110 -17.99 -7.61 -18.71
N LYS A 111 -18.94 -7.19 -17.86
CA LYS A 111 -19.63 -5.91 -18.06
C LYS A 111 -18.76 -4.79 -17.47
N PRO A 112 -18.48 -3.70 -18.22
CA PRO A 112 -17.85 -2.54 -17.61
C PRO A 112 -18.74 -2.08 -16.45
N LYS A 113 -18.12 -1.84 -15.29
CA LYS A 113 -18.83 -1.35 -14.10
C LYS A 113 -19.70 -0.16 -14.50
N SER A 114 -20.96 -0.18 -14.11
CA SER A 114 -21.86 0.96 -14.30
C SER A 114 -21.26 2.20 -13.65
N GLN A 115 -21.58 3.39 -14.19
CA GLN A 115 -21.21 4.66 -13.55
C GLN A 115 -21.62 4.69 -12.07
N ALA A 116 -22.77 4.09 -11.73
CA ALA A 116 -23.24 4.00 -10.35
C ALA A 116 -22.31 3.15 -9.46
N GLU A 117 -21.80 2.03 -9.98
CA GLU A 117 -20.90 1.13 -9.25
C GLU A 117 -19.51 1.76 -9.08
N LEU A 118 -19.04 2.52 -10.07
CA LEU A 118 -17.80 3.28 -9.97
C LEU A 118 -17.92 4.39 -8.92
N ASN A 119 -19.02 5.14 -8.92
CA ASN A 119 -19.27 6.19 -7.92
C ASN A 119 -19.32 5.60 -6.50
N LEU A 120 -19.97 4.45 -6.32
CA LEU A 120 -20.04 3.76 -5.03
C LEU A 120 -18.64 3.31 -4.57
N ALA A 121 -17.86 2.70 -5.46
CA ALA A 121 -16.50 2.27 -5.13
C ALA A 121 -15.60 3.46 -4.75
N TYR A 122 -15.73 4.58 -5.47
CA TYR A 122 -15.00 5.81 -5.16
C TYR A 122 -15.40 6.39 -3.79
N ALA A 123 -16.70 6.47 -3.50
CA ALA A 123 -17.19 6.96 -2.22
C ALA A 123 -16.69 6.13 -1.04
N LEU A 124 -16.70 4.79 -1.17
CA LEU A 124 -16.16 3.90 -0.13
C LEU A 124 -14.66 4.09 0.08
N ALA A 125 -13.89 4.26 -1.00
CA ALA A 125 -12.46 4.52 -0.92
C ALA A 125 -12.15 5.85 -0.24
N GLN A 126 -12.95 6.89 -0.50
CA GLN A 126 -12.80 8.19 0.17
C GLN A 126 -13.03 8.10 1.67
N VAL A 127 -14.08 7.41 2.11
CA VAL A 127 -14.37 7.23 3.55
C VAL A 127 -13.22 6.50 4.26
N GLU A 128 -12.65 5.48 3.63
CA GLU A 128 -11.50 4.75 4.18
C GLU A 128 -10.25 5.63 4.25
N GLN A 129 -10.03 6.48 3.23
CA GLN A 129 -8.93 7.42 3.22
C GLN A 129 -9.08 8.49 4.32
N GLU A 130 -10.26 9.06 4.50
CA GLU A 130 -10.55 10.01 5.58
C GLU A 130 -10.29 9.41 6.96
N ARG A 131 -10.73 8.17 7.20
CA ARG A 131 -10.45 7.47 8.47
C ARG A 131 -8.95 7.30 8.73
N ARG A 132 -8.17 6.98 7.69
CA ARG A 132 -6.71 6.88 7.79
C ARG A 132 -6.06 8.22 8.08
N LEU A 133 -6.52 9.29 7.42
CA LEU A 133 -6.01 10.63 7.65
C LEU A 133 -6.28 11.08 9.10
N ASN A 134 -7.50 10.88 9.60
CA ASN A 134 -7.84 11.24 10.99
C ASN A 134 -6.97 10.49 12.01
N GLN A 135 -6.70 9.20 11.80
CA GLN A 135 -5.80 8.44 12.69
C GLN A 135 -4.34 8.92 12.63
N VAL A 136 -3.88 9.37 11.46
CA VAL A 136 -2.54 9.95 11.33
C VAL A 136 -2.47 11.30 12.03
N GLU A 137 -3.49 12.14 11.87
CA GLU A 137 -3.59 13.45 12.51
C GLU A 137 -3.57 13.33 14.04
N GLU A 138 -4.35 12.41 14.61
CA GLU A 138 -4.35 12.11 16.07
C GLU A 138 -2.95 11.73 16.58
N LYS A 139 -2.23 10.85 15.86
CA LYS A 139 -0.87 10.47 16.22
C LYS A 139 0.13 11.61 16.10
N VAL A 140 -0.04 12.49 15.11
CA VAL A 140 0.82 13.67 14.93
C VAL A 140 0.61 14.65 16.07
N GLU A 141 -0.63 14.84 16.52
CA GLU A 141 -0.95 15.68 17.67
C GLU A 141 -0.30 15.15 18.95
N GLU A 142 -0.45 13.86 19.26
CA GLU A 142 0.22 13.21 20.42
C GLU A 142 1.75 13.34 20.36
N VAL A 143 2.36 13.14 19.19
CA VAL A 143 3.80 13.32 18.99
C VAL A 143 4.19 14.79 19.14
N SER A 144 3.37 15.74 18.70
CA SER A 144 3.64 17.17 18.85
C SER A 144 3.65 17.60 20.32
N GLU A 145 2.69 17.11 21.13
CA GLU A 145 2.63 17.37 22.57
C GLU A 145 3.84 16.79 23.32
N THR A 146 4.27 15.58 22.97
CA THR A 146 5.48 14.98 23.57
C THR A 146 6.74 15.74 23.19
N ILE A 147 6.86 16.19 21.93
CA ILE A 147 7.97 17.04 21.49
C ILE A 147 7.98 18.38 22.23
N GLU A 148 6.83 19.02 22.44
CA GLU A 148 6.75 20.28 23.20
C GLU A 148 7.17 20.09 24.66
N ARG A 149 6.73 19.01 25.32
CA ARG A 149 7.16 18.67 26.68
C ARG A 149 8.67 18.41 26.78
N ILE A 150 9.28 17.82 25.75
CA ILE A 150 10.74 17.62 25.68
C ILE A 150 11.46 18.94 25.42
N LYS A 151 10.92 19.81 24.56
CA LYS A 151 11.53 21.10 24.19
C LYS A 151 11.46 22.16 25.29
N GLN A 152 10.54 22.05 26.26
CA GLN A 152 10.35 23.02 27.35
C GLN A 152 11.31 22.86 28.56
N GLY A 153 12.49 22.27 28.39
CA GLY A 153 13.58 22.40 29.37
C GLY A 153 13.73 21.24 30.38
N ALA A 154 13.14 20.08 30.11
CA ALA A 154 13.48 18.86 30.85
C ALA A 154 14.84 18.33 30.37
N ILE A 155 15.86 18.40 31.24
CA ILE A 155 17.14 17.73 30.97
C ILE A 155 16.88 16.21 30.89
N PRO A 156 17.33 15.51 29.83
CA PRO A 156 17.13 14.06 29.73
C PRO A 156 17.66 13.31 30.95
N THR A 157 17.03 12.21 31.33
CA THR A 157 17.46 11.41 32.49
C THR A 157 18.93 10.99 32.36
N GLY A 158 19.72 11.20 33.42
CA GLY A 158 21.16 10.92 33.45
C GLY A 158 22.04 12.04 32.91
N TRP A 159 21.48 13.04 32.24
CA TRP A 159 22.20 14.24 31.82
C TRP A 159 22.10 15.34 32.86
N VAL A 160 23.16 16.14 32.99
CA VAL A 160 23.23 17.24 33.94
C VAL A 160 23.94 18.46 33.35
N GLY A 161 23.54 19.64 33.82
CA GLY A 161 24.23 20.89 33.52
C GLY A 161 25.51 21.07 34.34
N TYR A 162 26.46 21.84 33.80
CA TYR A 162 27.72 22.15 34.48
C TYR A 162 27.56 22.86 35.84
N SER A 163 26.48 23.62 36.01
CA SER A 163 26.14 24.28 37.28
C SER A 163 25.90 23.29 38.42
N LEU A 164 25.20 22.18 38.16
CA LEU A 164 24.98 21.12 39.15
C LEU A 164 26.28 20.34 39.42
N LEU A 165 27.06 20.06 38.38
CA LEU A 165 28.35 19.37 38.53
C LEU A 165 29.32 20.15 39.40
N ARG A 166 29.40 21.48 39.24
CA ARG A 166 30.20 22.35 40.11
C ARG A 166 29.88 22.14 41.59
N VAL A 167 28.60 21.97 41.94
CA VAL A 167 28.17 21.70 43.32
C VAL A 167 28.56 20.28 43.75
N LYS A 168 28.42 19.28 42.87
CA LYS A 168 28.71 17.87 43.18
C LYS A 168 30.21 17.57 43.33
N CYS A 169 31.05 18.12 42.45
CA CYS A 169 32.49 17.82 42.43
C CYS A 169 33.36 18.92 43.07
N GLY A 170 32.84 20.13 43.30
CA GLY A 170 33.59 21.23 43.89
C GLY A 170 34.60 21.91 42.95
N LEU A 171 34.62 21.56 41.65
CA LEU A 171 35.39 22.25 40.62
C LEU A 171 34.69 23.53 40.15
N THR A 172 35.45 24.45 39.57
CA THR A 172 34.84 25.59 38.85
C THR A 172 34.20 25.14 37.55
N ASP A 173 33.17 25.86 37.11
CA ASP A 173 32.46 25.64 35.84
C ASP A 173 33.42 25.47 34.64
N ALA A 174 34.47 26.29 34.57
CA ALA A 174 35.49 26.22 33.53
C ALA A 174 36.29 24.91 33.60
N LYS A 175 36.61 24.43 34.82
CA LYS A 175 37.33 23.17 35.01
C LYS A 175 36.44 21.95 34.76
N CYS A 176 35.14 22.02 35.05
CA CYS A 176 34.22 20.96 34.65
C CYS A 176 34.16 20.84 33.12
N ARG A 177 34.07 21.95 32.38
CA ARG A 177 34.11 21.92 30.90
C ARG A 177 35.44 21.37 30.37
N ALA A 178 36.55 21.81 30.93
CA ALA A 178 37.87 21.30 30.57
C ALA A 178 38.00 19.80 30.83
N LEU A 179 37.46 19.30 31.95
CA LEU A 179 37.47 17.87 32.26
C LEU A 179 36.69 17.06 31.22
N ALA A 180 35.48 17.51 30.88
CA ALA A 180 34.66 16.84 29.88
C ALA A 180 35.38 16.75 28.52
N GLU A 181 36.10 17.81 28.14
CA GLU A 181 36.88 17.86 26.89
C GLU A 181 38.13 16.95 26.95
N VAL A 182 38.94 17.06 28.00
CA VAL A 182 40.19 16.30 28.17
C VAL A 182 39.95 14.79 28.26
N TYR A 183 38.85 14.39 28.90
CA TYR A 183 38.47 12.99 29.07
C TYR A 183 37.45 12.50 28.03
N SER A 184 37.11 13.34 27.04
CA SER A 184 36.15 13.00 25.98
C SER A 184 34.80 12.48 26.50
N VAL A 185 34.31 13.08 27.59
CA VAL A 185 33.01 12.76 28.18
C VAL A 185 31.91 13.19 27.20
N PRO A 186 30.88 12.36 26.94
CA PRO A 186 29.77 12.72 26.07
C PRO A 186 29.09 14.03 26.50
N THR A 187 28.96 14.97 25.57
CA THR A 187 28.30 16.27 25.78
C THR A 187 27.21 16.50 24.75
N ASP A 188 26.10 17.13 25.15
CA ASP A 188 24.99 17.52 24.28
C ASP A 188 24.55 18.96 24.60
N SER A 189 23.65 19.54 23.80
CA SER A 189 23.15 20.91 23.98
C SER A 189 21.63 20.96 23.99
N ILE A 190 21.07 21.58 25.02
CA ILE A 190 19.63 21.85 25.13
C ILE A 190 19.36 23.35 25.07
N THR A 191 18.15 23.73 24.70
CA THR A 191 17.70 25.13 24.76
C THR A 191 16.99 25.36 26.08
N ILE A 192 17.52 26.28 26.91
CA ILE A 192 16.88 26.73 28.15
C ILE A 192 16.28 28.12 27.96
N LEU A 193 15.16 28.40 28.60
CA LEU A 193 14.57 29.75 28.64
C LEU A 193 15.18 30.51 29.82
N THR A 194 15.73 31.70 29.57
CA THR A 194 16.15 32.61 30.64
C THR A 194 14.93 33.20 31.36
N PRO A 195 15.08 33.76 32.58
CA PRO A 195 13.98 34.44 33.28
C PRO A 195 13.27 35.52 32.45
N ASP A 196 13.98 36.17 31.51
CA ASP A 196 13.42 37.17 30.59
C ASP A 196 12.77 36.56 29.33
N GLY A 197 12.57 35.24 29.30
CA GLY A 197 11.91 34.51 28.19
C GLY A 197 12.77 34.26 26.95
N GLN A 198 14.05 34.67 26.93
CA GLN A 198 14.93 34.42 25.78
C GLN A 198 15.48 32.98 25.77
N PRO A 199 15.45 32.28 24.62
CA PRO A 199 16.07 30.97 24.48
C PRO A 199 17.60 31.10 24.46
N ARG A 200 18.29 30.31 25.29
CA ARG A 200 19.75 30.20 25.29
C ARG A 200 20.18 28.73 25.22
N PRO A 201 21.19 28.39 24.41
CA PRO A 201 21.77 27.06 24.43
C PRO A 201 22.54 26.82 25.73
N MET A 202 22.34 25.67 26.36
CA MET A 202 23.05 25.19 27.53
C MET A 202 23.65 23.81 27.22
N LYS A 203 24.96 23.67 27.45
CA LYS A 203 25.63 22.36 27.35
C LYS A 203 25.33 21.49 28.57
N ILE A 204 25.02 20.22 28.30
CA ILE A 204 24.80 19.16 29.27
C ILE A 204 25.81 18.03 29.06
N VAL A 205 26.06 17.23 30.09
CA VAL A 205 26.94 16.06 30.03
C VAL A 205 26.30 14.89 30.78
N PHE A 206 26.66 13.66 30.40
CA PHE A 206 26.19 12.47 31.10
C PHE A 206 26.85 12.36 32.48
N GLU A 207 26.06 12.28 33.55
CA GLU A 207 26.55 12.43 34.92
C GLU A 207 27.53 11.33 35.32
N GLU A 208 27.22 10.06 35.01
CA GLU A 208 28.02 8.91 35.42
C GLU A 208 29.41 8.92 34.78
N ASP A 209 29.47 9.22 33.48
CA ASP A 209 30.73 9.33 32.73
C ASP A 209 31.58 10.48 33.25
N PHE A 210 30.95 11.64 33.51
CA PHE A 210 31.64 12.79 34.09
C PHE A 210 32.21 12.47 35.46
N MET A 211 31.43 11.85 36.34
CA MET A 211 31.87 11.53 37.71
C MET A 211 32.95 10.44 37.71
N SER A 212 32.90 9.50 36.76
CA SER A 212 33.94 8.50 36.56
C SER A 212 35.25 9.13 36.11
N ALA A 213 35.19 10.02 35.10
CA ALA A 213 36.34 10.80 34.65
C ALA A 213 36.90 11.71 35.75
N PHE A 214 36.03 12.31 36.56
CA PHE A 214 36.43 13.13 37.71
C PHE A 214 37.18 12.32 38.77
N ARG A 215 36.68 11.14 39.15
CA ARG A 215 37.37 10.27 40.12
C ARG A 215 38.73 9.79 39.59
N LEU A 216 38.79 9.41 38.32
CA LEU A 216 40.05 9.02 37.67
C LEU A 216 41.05 10.19 37.71
N MET A 217 40.63 11.37 37.27
CA MET A 217 41.45 12.58 37.30
C MET A 217 41.96 12.91 38.70
N MET A 218 41.12 12.78 39.73
CA MET A 218 41.53 13.02 41.11
C MET A 218 42.49 11.96 41.65
N SER A 219 42.39 10.70 41.22
CA SER A 219 43.35 9.65 41.60
C SER A 219 44.76 9.86 41.04
N GLU A 220 44.86 10.57 39.90
CA GLU A 220 46.12 10.92 39.25
C GLU A 220 46.66 12.30 39.68
N ALA A 221 45.88 13.05 40.48
CA ALA A 221 46.23 14.42 40.86
C ALA A 221 47.10 14.46 42.13
N GLU A 222 48.12 15.32 42.11
CA GLU A 222 48.98 15.59 43.26
C GLU A 222 48.46 16.79 44.06
N GLN A 223 48.27 16.62 45.36
CA GLN A 223 47.94 17.74 46.25
C GLN A 223 49.18 18.62 46.48
N ARG A 224 49.04 19.92 46.22
CA ARG A 224 50.07 20.96 46.41
C ARG A 224 49.52 22.10 47.24
N LYS A 225 49.66 22.01 48.57
CA LYS A 225 49.04 22.93 49.55
C LYS A 225 47.51 22.92 49.39
N SER A 226 46.89 24.08 49.13
CA SER A 226 45.44 24.23 48.95
C SER A 226 44.95 23.98 47.52
N LYS A 227 45.81 23.50 46.63
CA LYS A 227 45.51 23.27 45.21
C LYS A 227 45.94 21.86 44.79
N TRP A 228 45.40 21.40 43.67
CA TRP A 228 45.71 20.13 43.03
C TRP A 228 46.41 20.37 41.71
N TYR A 229 47.36 19.52 41.36
CA TYR A 229 48.04 19.53 40.07
C TYR A 229 47.82 18.20 39.35
N HIS A 230 47.46 18.27 38.08
CA HIS A 230 47.34 17.11 37.21
C HIS A 230 47.91 17.44 35.82
N PRO A 231 48.69 16.54 35.18
CA PRO A 231 49.38 16.84 33.91
C PRO A 231 48.46 17.38 32.81
N LYS A 232 47.25 16.83 32.68
CA LYS A 232 46.26 17.25 31.67
C LYS A 232 45.33 18.40 32.10
N MET A 233 45.26 18.71 33.39
CA MET A 233 44.29 19.71 33.93
C MET A 233 44.98 20.95 34.52
N GLY A 234 46.32 20.94 34.60
CA GLY A 234 47.12 21.98 35.22
C GLY A 234 46.84 22.09 36.72
N LEU A 235 46.99 23.31 37.27
CA LEU A 235 46.66 23.61 38.65
C LEU A 235 45.15 23.92 38.78
N PHE A 236 44.47 23.34 39.76
CA PHE A 236 43.06 23.57 40.03
C PHE A 236 42.76 23.45 41.53
N GLN A 237 41.53 23.80 41.92
CA GLN A 237 41.05 23.69 43.30
C GLN A 237 39.75 22.89 43.29
N VAL A 238 39.58 22.05 44.30
CA VAL A 238 38.39 21.20 44.49
C VAL A 238 37.91 21.41 45.91
N ILE A 239 36.66 21.83 46.06
CA ILE A 239 36.04 22.05 47.38
C ILE A 239 35.40 20.74 47.86
N GLY A 240 35.67 20.33 49.09
CA GLY A 240 35.02 19.16 49.71
C GLY A 240 35.56 17.79 49.27
N TRP A 241 36.72 17.75 48.60
CA TRP A 241 37.44 16.51 48.27
C TRP A 241 38.42 16.08 49.37
N GLU A 242 38.78 16.98 50.29
CA GLU A 242 39.70 16.70 51.40
C GLU A 242 39.03 15.78 52.45
N GLY A 243 39.05 14.47 52.21
CA GLY A 243 38.56 13.44 53.14
C GLY A 243 37.76 12.28 52.54
N LYS A 244 37.80 12.06 51.21
CA LYS A 244 37.13 10.94 50.52
C LYS A 244 38.11 10.00 49.85
#